data_AF-A0A7S1GY07-F1
#
_entry.id   AF-A0A7S1GY07-F1
#
_cell.length_a   1.000
_cell.length_b   1.000
_cell.length_c   1.000
_cell.angle_alpha   90.00
_cell.angle_beta   90.00
_cell.angle_gamma   90.00
#
_symmetry.space_group_name_H-M   'P 1'
#
loop_
_entity.id
_entity.type
_entity.pdbx_description
1 polymer ?
#
loop_
_entity_poly.entity_id
_entity_poly.type
_entity_poly.pdbx_seq_one_letter_code
_entity_poly.pdbx_strand_id
1 'polypeptide(L)'
;SQILYLLEHYRTVVVVGETGTGKTTQIPQYLYESGWAAGGRLVGCTQPRRVAAQTVAARVCEEMGTPLGQLCGYTIRFDDKSDPEKTRVKFLTDGILIREMMGDPLVS
;
A
#
# COMPACT_ATOMS: atom_id res chain seq x y z
N SER A 1 -12.75 -8.68 10.79
CA SER A 1 -11.69 -8.36 11.76
C SER A 1 -12.00 -7.03 12.43
N GLN A 2 -11.52 -6.76 13.65
CA GLN A 2 -11.78 -5.49 14.35
C GLN A 2 -11.31 -4.26 13.54
N ILE A 3 -10.21 -4.40 12.78
CA ILE A 3 -9.68 -3.33 11.92
C ILE A 3 -10.67 -2.95 10.81
N LEU A 4 -11.23 -3.93 10.09
CA LEU A 4 -12.18 -3.66 9.00
C LEU A 4 -13.46 -2.99 9.52
N TYR A 5 -13.99 -3.48 10.65
CA TYR A 5 -15.13 -2.85 11.31
C TYR A 5 -14.85 -1.37 11.64
N LEU A 6 -13.67 -1.07 12.19
CA LEU A 6 -13.29 0.31 12.51
C LEU A 6 -13.17 1.18 11.24
N LEU A 7 -12.63 0.64 10.15
CA LEU A 7 -12.48 1.38 8.89
C LEU A 7 -13.82 1.66 8.20
N GLU A 8 -14.81 0.78 8.34
CA GLU A 8 -16.16 1.01 7.83
C GLU A 8 -16.90 2.14 8.59
N HIS A 9 -16.58 2.34 9.87
CA HIS A 9 -17.27 3.31 10.73
C HIS A 9 -16.50 4.63 10.88
N TYR A 10 -15.19 4.63 10.64
CA TYR A 10 -14.33 5.80 10.84
C TYR A 10 -13.46 6.04 9.62
N ARG A 11 -13.45 7.29 9.13
CA ARG A 11 -12.55 7.73 8.04
C ARG A 11 -11.06 7.62 8.38
N THR A 12 -10.71 7.57 9.68
CA THR A 12 -9.33 7.53 10.13
C THR A 12 -9.23 6.63 11.36
N VAL A 13 -8.30 5.67 11.32
CA VAL A 13 -8.04 4.72 12.40
C VAL A 13 -6.55 4.71 12.70
N VAL A 14 -6.19 4.84 13.98
CA VAL A 14 -4.80 4.73 14.43
C VAL A 14 -4.58 3.31 14.95
N VAL A 15 -3.70 2.56 14.29
CA VAL A 15 -3.34 1.20 14.70
C VAL A 15 -1.98 1.23 15.39
N VAL A 16 -1.95 0.83 16.66
CA VAL A 16 -0.73 0.76 17.47
C VAL A 16 -0.36 -0.69 17.72
N GLY A 17 0.92 -1.00 17.60
CA GLY A 17 1.48 -2.30 17.95
C GLY A 17 3.00 -2.28 17.80
N GLU A 18 3.70 -3.23 18.41
CA GLU A 18 5.17 -3.28 18.39
C GLU A 18 5.74 -3.51 16.98
N THR A 19 7.00 -3.16 16.76
CA THR A 19 7.70 -3.51 15.52
C THR A 19 7.75 -5.04 15.38
N GLY A 20 7.52 -5.55 14.16
CA GLY A 20 7.49 -7.00 13.91
C GLY A 20 6.11 -7.65 14.04
N THR A 21 5.08 -6.93 14.51
CA THR A 21 3.70 -7.46 14.58
C THR A 21 2.98 -7.56 13.23
N GLY A 22 3.67 -7.29 12.12
CA GLY A 22 3.11 -7.43 10.77
C GLY A 22 2.24 -6.27 10.28
N LYS A 23 2.17 -5.13 10.98
CA LYS A 23 1.34 -3.98 10.56
C LYS A 23 1.53 -3.60 9.08
N THR A 24 2.78 -3.41 8.67
CA THR A 24 3.11 -2.94 7.33
C THR A 24 2.90 -4.01 6.26
N THR A 25 3.00 -5.30 6.61
CA THR A 25 2.81 -6.40 5.65
C THR A 25 1.35 -6.81 5.56
N GLN A 26 0.64 -6.94 6.68
CA GLN A 26 -0.68 -7.56 6.76
C GLN A 26 -1.84 -6.57 6.53
N ILE A 27 -1.76 -5.33 7.05
CA ILE A 27 -2.87 -4.38 6.92
C ILE A 27 -3.20 -4.07 5.45
N PRO A 28 -2.23 -3.78 4.56
CA PRO A 28 -2.53 -3.55 3.15
C PRO A 28 -3.19 -4.75 2.46
N GLN A 29 -2.79 -5.97 2.83
CA GLN A 29 -3.38 -7.22 2.31
C GLN A 29 -4.85 -7.34 2.74
N TYR A 30 -5.17 -7.13 4.02
CA TYR A 30 -6.55 -7.16 4.50
C TYR A 30 -7.45 -6.12 3.84
N LEU A 31 -6.92 -4.91 3.59
CA LEU A 31 -7.65 -3.86 2.85
C LEU A 31 -7.95 -4.31 1.41
N TYR A 32 -6.96 -4.87 0.73
CA TYR A 32 -7.13 -5.40 -0.61
C TYR A 32 -8.17 -6.54 -0.66
N GLU A 33 -8.04 -7.53 0.21
CA GLU A 33 -8.93 -8.71 0.29
C GLU A 33 -10.37 -8.34 0.63
N SER A 34 -10.58 -7.27 1.38
CA SER A 34 -11.92 -6.74 1.72
C SER A 34 -12.48 -5.78 0.66
N GLY A 35 -11.81 -5.63 -0.49
CA GLY A 35 -12.33 -4.89 -1.63
C GLY A 35 -12.09 -3.38 -1.59
N TRP A 36 -11.22 -2.87 -0.70
CA TRP A 36 -10.91 -1.42 -0.65
C TRP A 36 -10.19 -0.91 -1.90
N ALA A 37 -9.56 -1.82 -2.66
CA ALA A 37 -8.96 -1.53 -3.96
C ALA A 37 -9.90 -1.84 -5.16
N ALA A 38 -11.21 -2.04 -4.91
CA ALA A 38 -12.17 -2.30 -5.97
C ALA A 38 -12.50 -1.03 -6.77
N GLY A 39 -12.96 -1.22 -8.01
CA GLY A 39 -13.36 -0.11 -8.90
C GLY A 39 -12.19 0.76 -9.38
N GLY A 40 -11.01 0.17 -9.54
CA GLY A 40 -9.80 0.86 -10.03
C GLY A 40 -8.98 1.58 -8.95
N ARG A 41 -9.43 1.58 -7.69
CA ARG A 41 -8.71 2.18 -6.56
C ARG A 41 -7.46 1.38 -6.17
N LEU A 42 -6.54 2.03 -5.46
CA LEU A 42 -5.36 1.40 -4.89
C LEU A 42 -5.29 1.58 -3.37
N VAL A 43 -4.70 0.60 -2.70
CA VAL A 43 -4.20 0.73 -1.33
C VAL A 43 -2.76 1.23 -1.38
N GLY A 44 -2.55 2.49 -1.00
CA GLY A 44 -1.22 3.09 -0.86
C GLY A 44 -0.67 2.92 0.56
N CYS A 45 0.55 2.42 0.69
CA CYS A 45 1.25 2.31 1.98
C CYS A 45 2.58 3.07 1.92
N THR A 46 2.67 4.22 2.58
CA THR A 46 3.90 5.00 2.54
C THR A 46 4.98 4.43 3.47
N GLN A 47 6.24 4.59 3.06
CA GLN A 47 7.43 4.25 3.83
C GLN A 47 8.41 5.42 3.80
N PRO A 48 8.96 5.85 4.94
CA PRO A 48 9.86 7.01 4.97
C PRO A 48 11.22 6.73 4.30
N ARG A 49 11.55 5.45 4.05
CA ARG A 49 12.82 5.03 3.48
C ARG A 49 12.59 4.23 2.19
N ARG A 50 13.40 4.52 1.16
CA ARG A 50 13.39 3.82 -0.13
C ARG A 50 13.55 2.31 0.02
N VAL A 51 14.56 1.88 0.79
CA VAL A 51 14.84 0.45 1.01
C VAL A 51 13.64 -0.24 1.67
N ALA A 52 12.95 0.42 2.60
CA ALA A 52 11.77 -0.15 3.25
C ALA A 52 10.59 -0.33 2.26
N ALA A 53 10.34 0.65 1.38
CA ALA A 53 9.31 0.50 0.34
C ALA A 53 9.60 -0.70 -0.58
N GLN A 54 10.85 -0.85 -1.01
CA GLN A 54 11.26 -1.95 -1.90
C GLN A 54 11.19 -3.32 -1.21
N THR A 55 11.75 -3.46 -0.01
CA THR A 55 11.82 -4.75 0.69
C THR A 55 10.47 -5.20 1.21
N VAL A 56 9.64 -4.28 1.70
CA VAL A 56 8.27 -4.62 2.14
C VAL A 56 7.41 -5.00 0.94
N ALA A 57 7.49 -4.27 -0.18
CA ALA A 57 6.75 -4.65 -1.38
C ALA A 57 7.14 -6.05 -1.87
N ALA A 58 8.44 -6.35 -1.94
CA ALA A 58 8.91 -7.69 -2.32
C ALA A 58 8.38 -8.76 -1.36
N ARG A 59 8.45 -8.52 -0.05
CA ARG A 59 7.94 -9.44 0.97
C ARG A 59 6.43 -9.68 0.84
N VAL A 60 5.65 -8.63 0.64
CA VAL A 60 4.19 -8.75 0.47
C VAL A 60 3.83 -9.43 -0.85
N CYS A 61 4.61 -9.22 -1.92
CA CYS A 61 4.42 -9.95 -3.16
C CYS A 61 4.62 -11.47 -2.97
N GLU A 62 5.65 -11.87 -2.23
CA GLU A 62 5.87 -13.27 -1.86
C GLU A 62 4.70 -13.84 -1.05
N GLU A 63 4.22 -13.12 -0.03
CA GLU A 63 3.09 -13.53 0.81
C GLU A 63 1.79 -13.68 0.00
N MET A 64 1.56 -12.78 -0.97
CA MET A 64 0.39 -12.80 -1.86
C MET A 64 0.55 -13.75 -3.06
N GLY A 65 1.70 -14.41 -3.22
CA GLY A 65 1.96 -15.30 -4.36
C GLY A 65 1.93 -14.59 -5.72
N THR A 66 2.31 -13.32 -5.79
CA THR A 66 2.28 -12.50 -7.01
C THR A 66 3.68 -12.01 -7.40
N PRO A 67 4.01 -11.87 -8.69
CA PRO A 67 5.26 -11.24 -9.10
C PRO A 67 5.30 -9.76 -8.68
N LEU A 68 6.48 -9.31 -8.24
CA LEU A 68 6.70 -7.90 -7.89
C LEU A 68 6.46 -6.99 -9.09
N GLY A 69 5.55 -6.03 -8.92
CA GLY A 69 5.10 -5.08 -9.93
C GLY A 69 3.81 -5.50 -10.64
N GLN A 70 3.22 -6.64 -10.30
CA GLN A 70 1.87 -6.99 -10.76
C GLN A 70 0.82 -6.53 -9.75
N LEU A 71 0.22 -7.43 -8.97
CA LEU A 71 -0.83 -7.08 -8.03
C LEU A 71 -0.33 -6.18 -6.89
N CYS A 72 0.91 -6.42 -6.46
CA CYS A 72 1.61 -5.61 -5.48
C CYS A 72 2.91 -5.06 -6.10
N GLY A 73 3.27 -3.83 -5.76
CA GLY A 73 4.43 -3.14 -6.32
C GLY A 73 4.92 -1.99 -5.44
N TYR A 74 5.90 -1.24 -5.94
CA TYR A 74 6.35 -0.02 -5.29
C TYR A 74 6.66 1.10 -6.28
N THR A 75 6.63 2.33 -5.77
CA THR A 75 7.12 3.52 -6.50
C THR A 75 7.98 4.38 -5.57
N ILE A 76 9.23 4.59 -5.96
CA ILE A 76 10.20 5.44 -5.26
C ILE A 76 10.85 6.40 -6.26
N ARG A 77 11.63 7.36 -5.74
CA ARG A 77 12.32 8.31 -6.63
C ARG A 77 13.25 7.58 -7.60
N PHE A 78 13.01 7.75 -8.90
CA PHE A 78 13.76 7.17 -10.01
C PHE A 78 13.60 5.66 -10.21
N ASP A 79 12.65 5.01 -9.55
CA ASP A 79 12.41 3.58 -9.71
C ASP A 79 10.94 3.26 -9.39
N ASP A 80 10.22 2.79 -10.41
CA ASP A 80 8.81 2.42 -10.33
C ASP A 80 8.64 0.99 -10.81
N LYS A 81 8.19 0.14 -9.89
CA LYS A 81 7.91 -1.27 -10.14
C LYS A 81 6.47 -1.53 -9.75
N SER A 82 5.58 -0.93 -10.51
CA SER A 82 4.14 -1.11 -10.46
C SER A 82 3.54 -1.13 -11.87
N ASP A 83 2.45 -1.86 -12.05
CA ASP A 83 1.67 -1.93 -13.28
C ASP A 83 0.40 -1.09 -13.08
N PRO A 84 0.18 -0.01 -13.86
CA PRO A 84 -0.97 0.87 -13.67
C PRO A 84 -2.33 0.17 -13.72
N GLU A 85 -2.44 -0.93 -14.49
CA GLU A 85 -3.70 -1.66 -14.64
C GLU A 85 -3.85 -2.78 -13.61
N LYS A 86 -2.74 -3.39 -13.16
CA LYS A 86 -2.76 -4.56 -12.26
C LYS A 86 -2.49 -4.26 -10.79
N THR A 87 -1.65 -3.26 -10.50
CA THR A 87 -1.26 -2.97 -9.12
C THR A 87 -2.45 -2.45 -8.33
N ARG A 88 -2.72 -3.06 -7.18
CA ARG A 88 -3.78 -2.68 -6.24
C ARG A 88 -3.25 -2.45 -4.83
N VAL A 89 -2.06 -2.94 -4.52
CA VAL A 89 -1.30 -2.60 -3.31
C VAL A 89 0.02 -1.96 -3.74
N LYS A 90 0.23 -0.69 -3.39
CA LYS A 90 1.41 0.08 -3.78
C LYS A 90 2.15 0.59 -2.54
N PHE A 91 3.41 0.20 -2.40
CA PHE A 91 4.32 0.79 -1.41
C PHE A 91 5.06 1.97 -2.02
N LEU A 92 5.10 3.11 -1.35
CA LEU A 92 5.71 4.31 -1.92
C LEU A 92 6.41 5.14 -0.86
N THR A 93 7.35 5.98 -1.26
CA THR A 93 7.91 6.96 -0.31
C THR A 93 6.97 8.14 -0.14
N ASP A 94 6.98 8.78 1.03
CA ASP A 94 6.15 9.97 1.30
C ASP A 94 6.31 11.06 0.22
N GLY A 95 7.54 11.28 -0.25
CA GLY A 95 7.82 12.23 -1.33
C GLY A 95 7.21 11.88 -2.69
N ILE A 96 6.95 10.59 -2.96
CA ILE A 96 6.23 10.17 -4.16
C ILE A 96 4.74 10.46 -3.99
N LEU A 97 4.15 10.13 -2.83
CA LEU A 97 2.74 10.44 -2.57
C LEU A 97 2.47 11.95 -2.68
N ILE A 98 3.32 12.78 -2.06
CA ILE A 98 3.20 14.24 -2.17
C ILE A 98 3.29 14.69 -3.64
N ARG A 99 4.15 14.06 -4.44
CA ARG A 99 4.26 14.37 -5.87
C ARG A 99 3.02 13.97 -6.67
N GLU A 100 2.45 12.81 -6.39
CA GLU A 100 1.18 12.37 -7.00
C GLU A 100 0.06 13.35 -6.62
N MET A 101 -0.04 13.76 -5.35
CA MET A 101 -1.00 14.75 -4.87
C MET A 101 -0.85 16.14 -5.51
N MET A 102 0.36 16.53 -5.93
CA MET A 102 0.54 17.79 -6.68
C MET A 102 -0.02 17.71 -8.10
N GLY A 103 -0.06 16.52 -8.70
CA GLY A 103 -0.66 16.29 -10.02
C GLY A 103 -2.16 16.05 -9.96
N ASP A 104 -2.61 15.34 -8.94
CA ASP A 104 -4.02 15.12 -8.60
C ASP A 104 -4.23 15.28 -7.08
N PRO A 105 -4.73 16.45 -6.63
CA PRO A 105 -4.94 16.73 -5.20
C PRO A 105 -5.90 15.78 -4.49
N LEU A 106 -6.79 15.10 -5.23
CA LEU A 106 -7.77 14.17 -4.67
C LEU A 106 -7.27 12.72 -4.65
N VAL A 107 -6.17 12.42 -5.37
CA VAL A 107 -5.62 11.06 -5.52
C VAL A 107 -6.73 10.07 -5.93
N SER A 108 -7.48 10.43 -6.96
CA SER A 108 -8.70 9.75 -7.43
C SER A 108 -8.43 8.63 -8.43
#